data_AF-A0A0Q8ESF2-F1
#
_entry.id   AF-A0A0Q8ESF2-F1
#
_cell.length_a   1.000
_cell.length_b   1.000
_cell.length_c   1.000
_cell.angle_alpha   90.00
_cell.angle_beta   90.00
_cell.angle_gamma   90.00
#
_symmetry.space_group_name_H-M   'P 1'
#
loop_
_entity.id
_entity.type
_entity.pdbx_description
1 polymer ?
#
loop_
_entity_poly.entity_id
_entity_poly.type
_entity_poly.pdbx_seq_one_letter_code
_entity_poly.pdbx_strand_id
1 'polypeptide(L)'
;MGALAAVSAGVVGYFGHVAQAANSRKHERHAEDVALMKDLHRKLVDLRDTDREPMEVEALASALESEVAMVRHAKLRSRVTEDLRSTHTLWMVHGRDGWPRKRQNVWIQDALDALAAVARGERLPEQSQECETQLFLAARATKTMSAQLAPTMAAFLSSPHLVELRQERAQWEAERRTKRGWRRFVPRRKRRSEVAAG
;
A
#
# COMPACT_ATOMS: atom_id res chain seq x y z
N MET A 1 -44.27 -30.54 -30.30
CA MET A 1 -43.64 -29.95 -29.10
C MET A 1 -42.12 -29.69 -29.24
N GLY A 2 -41.53 -29.65 -30.45
CA GLY A 2 -40.06 -29.55 -30.60
C GLY A 2 -39.45 -28.12 -30.59
N ALA A 3 -40.21 -27.09 -30.95
CA ALA A 3 -39.67 -25.74 -31.15
C ALA A 3 -39.27 -25.01 -29.84
N LEU A 4 -40.01 -25.25 -28.75
CA LEU A 4 -39.73 -24.63 -27.44
C LEU A 4 -38.43 -25.15 -26.80
N ALA A 5 -38.10 -26.43 -27.02
CA ALA A 5 -36.85 -27.04 -26.53
C ALA A 5 -35.61 -26.52 -27.28
N ALA A 6 -35.73 -26.26 -28.58
CA ALA A 6 -34.62 -25.73 -29.39
C ALA A 6 -34.30 -24.26 -29.07
N VAL A 7 -35.33 -23.42 -28.85
CA VAL A 7 -35.15 -22.01 -28.47
C VAL A 7 -34.54 -21.89 -27.07
N SER A 8 -34.99 -22.70 -26.12
CA SER A 8 -34.42 -22.72 -24.76
C SER A 8 -32.98 -23.23 -24.74
N ALA A 9 -32.64 -24.24 -25.54
CA ALA A 9 -31.25 -24.69 -25.71
C ALA A 9 -30.34 -23.62 -26.33
N GLY A 10 -30.82 -22.87 -27.32
CA GLY A 10 -30.07 -21.77 -27.95
C GLY A 10 -29.77 -20.62 -26.98
N VAL A 11 -30.75 -20.25 -26.14
CA VAL A 11 -30.58 -19.21 -25.11
C VAL A 11 -29.56 -19.62 -24.05
N VAL A 12 -29.64 -20.86 -23.55
CA VAL A 12 -28.69 -21.39 -22.56
C VAL A 12 -27.28 -21.48 -23.14
N GLY A 13 -27.12 -21.91 -24.39
CA GLY A 13 -25.84 -21.93 -25.08
C GLY A 13 -25.20 -20.54 -25.22
N TYR A 14 -26.00 -19.54 -25.61
CA TYR A 14 -25.52 -18.15 -25.70
C TYR A 14 -25.05 -17.59 -24.35
N PHE A 15 -25.83 -17.76 -23.29
CA PHE A 15 -25.43 -17.32 -21.94
C PHE A 15 -24.20 -18.08 -21.42
N GLY A 16 -24.08 -19.38 -21.71
CA GLY A 16 -22.88 -20.16 -21.41
C GLY A 16 -21.63 -19.60 -22.09
N HIS A 17 -21.72 -19.29 -23.39
CA HIS A 17 -20.64 -18.67 -24.15
C HIS A 17 -20.27 -17.28 -23.60
N VAL A 18 -21.25 -16.43 -23.28
CA VAL A 18 -21.00 -15.11 -22.70
C VAL A 18 -20.35 -15.22 -21.32
N ALA A 19 -20.81 -16.15 -20.47
CA ALA A 19 -20.22 -16.39 -19.15
C ALA A 19 -18.77 -16.90 -19.28
N GLN A 20 -18.50 -17.80 -20.22
CA GLN A 20 -17.16 -18.33 -20.47
C GLN A 20 -16.21 -17.24 -21.00
N ALA A 21 -16.67 -16.43 -21.96
CA ALA A 21 -15.92 -15.30 -22.49
C ALA A 21 -15.69 -14.19 -21.45
N ALA A 22 -16.64 -13.98 -20.53
CA ALA A 22 -16.47 -13.04 -19.42
C ALA A 22 -15.43 -13.55 -18.42
N ASN A 23 -15.45 -14.85 -18.09
CA ASN A 23 -14.45 -15.45 -17.21
C ASN A 23 -13.06 -15.46 -17.84
N SER A 24 -12.92 -15.78 -19.13
CA SER A 24 -11.61 -15.77 -19.79
C SER A 24 -10.98 -14.38 -19.75
N ARG A 25 -11.74 -13.33 -20.07
CA ARG A 25 -11.30 -11.92 -19.98
C ARG A 25 -10.94 -11.52 -18.55
N LYS A 26 -11.65 -12.05 -17.55
CA LYS A 26 -11.34 -11.79 -16.14
C LYS A 26 -10.00 -12.43 -15.75
N HIS A 27 -9.73 -13.66 -16.20
CA HIS A 27 -8.46 -14.34 -15.96
C HIS A 27 -7.29 -13.67 -16.69
N GLU A 28 -7.47 -13.26 -17.95
CA GLU A 28 -6.47 -12.52 -18.72
C GLU A 28 -6.10 -11.20 -18.02
N ARG A 29 -7.10 -10.40 -17.64
CA ARG A 29 -6.86 -9.13 -16.90
C ARG A 29 -6.17 -9.37 -15.57
N HIS A 30 -6.52 -10.44 -14.86
CA HIS A 30 -5.87 -10.78 -13.60
C HIS A 30 -4.41 -11.20 -13.82
N ALA A 31 -4.11 -11.96 -14.88
CA ALA A 31 -2.76 -12.35 -15.23
C ALA A 31 -1.89 -11.15 -15.62
N GLU A 32 -2.44 -10.21 -16.40
CA GLU A 32 -1.78 -8.93 -16.74
C GLU A 32 -1.47 -8.11 -15.48
N ASP A 33 -2.45 -7.96 -14.58
CA ASP A 33 -2.27 -7.23 -13.33
C ASP A 33 -1.18 -7.88 -12.45
N VAL A 34 -1.16 -9.21 -12.36
CA VAL A 34 -0.13 -9.95 -11.59
C VAL A 34 1.25 -9.80 -12.23
N ALA A 35 1.33 -9.81 -13.57
CA ALA A 35 2.60 -9.60 -14.27
C ALA A 35 3.16 -8.18 -14.00
N LEU A 36 2.29 -7.16 -14.05
CA LEU A 36 2.64 -5.79 -13.67
C LEU A 36 3.11 -5.70 -12.21
N MET A 37 2.39 -6.32 -11.27
CA MET A 37 2.77 -6.31 -9.85
C MET A 37 4.12 -6.98 -9.61
N LYS A 38 4.43 -8.08 -10.32
CA LYS A 38 5.75 -8.74 -10.24
C LYS A 38 6.87 -7.87 -10.79
N ASP A 39 6.62 -7.15 -11.89
CA ASP A 39 7.60 -6.23 -12.46
C ASP A 39 7.88 -5.07 -11.51
N LEU A 40 6.83 -4.44 -10.97
CA LEU A 40 6.94 -3.40 -9.94
C LEU A 40 7.68 -3.91 -8.69
N HIS A 41 7.38 -5.12 -8.24
CA HIS A 41 8.06 -5.73 -7.08
C HIS A 41 9.57 -5.86 -7.33
N ARG A 42 9.99 -6.34 -8.50
CA ARG A 42 11.40 -6.42 -8.87
C ARG A 42 12.08 -5.05 -8.87
N LYS A 43 11.45 -4.03 -9.50
CA LYS A 43 12.03 -2.69 -9.54
C LYS A 43 12.11 -2.03 -8.16
N LEU A 44 11.16 -2.32 -7.26
CA LEU A 44 11.21 -1.86 -5.87
C LEU A 44 12.32 -2.56 -5.08
N VAL A 45 12.60 -3.84 -5.35
CA VAL A 45 13.79 -4.51 -4.79
C VAL A 45 15.07 -3.83 -5.27
N ASP A 46 15.17 -3.52 -6.56
CA ASP A 46 16.32 -2.79 -7.12
C ASP A 46 16.47 -1.40 -6.46
N LEU A 47 15.37 -0.69 -6.22
CA LEU A 47 15.38 0.59 -5.51
C LEU A 47 15.83 0.43 -4.05
N ARG A 48 15.34 -0.59 -3.34
CA ARG A 48 15.70 -0.89 -1.94
C ARG A 48 17.21 -1.12 -1.76
N ASP A 49 17.77 -1.83 -2.73
CA ASP A 49 19.14 -2.34 -2.67
C ASP A 49 20.12 -1.40 -3.41
N THR A 50 19.63 -0.27 -3.94
CA THR A 50 20.44 0.76 -4.61
C THR A 50 21.38 1.50 -3.65
N ASP A 51 22.54 1.91 -4.17
CA ASP A 51 23.50 2.81 -3.52
C ASP A 51 23.65 4.15 -4.28
N ARG A 52 22.65 4.49 -5.10
CA ARG A 52 22.62 5.70 -5.94
C ARG A 52 22.44 6.97 -5.13
N GLU A 53 22.78 8.09 -5.76
CA GLU A 53 22.59 9.42 -5.19
C GLU A 53 21.10 9.78 -5.00
N PRO A 54 20.74 10.63 -4.01
CA PRO A 54 19.35 10.97 -3.71
C PRO A 54 18.53 11.48 -4.92
N MET A 55 19.15 12.23 -5.84
CA MET A 55 18.49 12.72 -7.05
C MET A 55 18.16 11.60 -8.06
N GLU A 56 19.02 10.58 -8.17
CA GLU A 56 18.77 9.44 -9.06
C GLU A 56 17.66 8.55 -8.50
N VAL A 57 17.69 8.35 -7.19
CA VAL A 57 16.64 7.73 -6.41
C VAL A 57 15.28 8.41 -6.62
N GLU A 58 15.24 9.74 -6.61
CA GLU A 58 14.03 10.53 -6.84
C GLU A 58 13.45 10.27 -8.24
N ALA A 59 14.32 10.28 -9.25
CA ALA A 59 13.93 10.01 -10.62
C ALA A 59 13.37 8.58 -10.77
N LEU A 60 14.00 7.59 -10.14
CA LEU A 60 13.53 6.20 -10.14
C LEU A 60 12.18 6.05 -9.41
N ALA A 61 12.02 6.66 -8.23
CA ALA A 61 10.78 6.59 -7.47
C ALA A 61 9.62 7.23 -8.25
N SER A 62 9.88 8.35 -8.93
CA SER A 62 8.89 9.05 -9.77
C SER A 62 8.51 8.26 -11.02
N ALA A 63 9.47 7.58 -11.66
CA ALA A 63 9.20 6.66 -12.76
C ALA A 63 8.33 5.48 -12.29
N LEU A 64 8.64 4.90 -11.12
CA LEU A 64 7.85 3.83 -10.53
C LEU A 64 6.44 4.28 -10.15
N GLU A 65 6.27 5.50 -9.64
CA GLU A 65 4.94 6.05 -9.35
C GLU A 65 4.06 6.08 -10.61
N SER A 66 4.65 6.44 -11.75
CA SER A 66 3.95 6.47 -13.04
C SER A 66 3.52 5.07 -13.50
N GLU A 67 4.34 4.04 -13.25
CA GLU A 67 3.99 2.66 -13.54
C GLU A 67 2.92 2.11 -12.59
N VAL A 68 3.01 2.46 -11.30
CA VAL A 68 2.00 2.11 -10.28
C VAL A 68 0.63 2.68 -10.64
N ALA A 69 0.57 3.81 -11.35
CA ALA A 69 -0.69 4.37 -11.85
C ALA A 69 -1.48 3.41 -12.75
N MET A 70 -0.80 2.46 -13.42
CA MET A 70 -1.43 1.45 -14.27
C MET A 70 -2.08 0.30 -13.48
N VAL A 71 -1.78 0.16 -12.18
CA VAL A 71 -2.36 -0.88 -11.33
C VAL A 71 -3.86 -0.61 -11.15
N ARG A 72 -4.71 -1.58 -11.50
CA ARG A 72 -6.18 -1.45 -11.39
C ARG A 72 -6.67 -1.33 -9.95
N HIS A 73 -6.01 -2.01 -9.02
CA HIS A 73 -6.42 -2.06 -7.61
C HIS A 73 -6.18 -0.70 -6.92
N ALA A 74 -7.23 0.11 -6.78
CA ALA A 74 -7.15 1.50 -6.34
C ALA A 74 -6.46 1.72 -4.97
N LYS A 75 -6.76 0.88 -3.96
CA LYS A 75 -6.14 1.04 -2.62
C LYS A 75 -4.65 0.72 -2.62
N LEU A 76 -4.26 -0.41 -3.21
CA LEU A 76 -2.87 -0.78 -3.48
C LEU A 76 -2.11 0.33 -4.22
N ARG A 77 -2.70 0.87 -5.30
CA ARG A 77 -2.11 1.99 -6.05
C ARG A 77 -1.84 3.19 -5.13
N SER A 78 -2.84 3.63 -4.37
CA SER A 78 -2.68 4.73 -3.41
C SER A 78 -1.59 4.46 -2.38
N ARG A 79 -1.56 3.24 -1.84
CA ARG A 79 -0.59 2.79 -0.83
C ARG A 79 0.85 2.85 -1.36
N VAL A 80 1.10 2.18 -2.49
CA VAL A 80 2.45 2.10 -3.08
C VAL A 80 2.93 3.47 -3.55
N THR A 81 2.06 4.31 -4.11
CA THR A 81 2.39 5.69 -4.47
C THR A 81 2.82 6.50 -3.24
N GLU A 82 2.11 6.37 -2.12
CA GLU A 82 2.50 7.06 -0.90
C GLU A 82 3.84 6.58 -0.34
N ASP A 83 4.06 5.26 -0.34
CA ASP A 83 5.31 4.68 0.14
C ASP A 83 6.51 5.14 -0.70
N LEU A 84 6.35 5.21 -2.03
CA LEU A 84 7.35 5.76 -2.94
C LEU A 84 7.65 7.25 -2.65
N ARG A 85 6.62 8.07 -2.47
CA ARG A 85 6.78 9.50 -2.12
C ARG A 85 7.43 9.69 -0.76
N SER A 86 7.10 8.84 0.21
CA SER A 86 7.70 8.84 1.55
C SER A 86 9.18 8.48 1.50
N THR A 87 9.52 7.46 0.72
CA THR A 87 10.90 7.03 0.47
C THR A 87 11.72 8.18 -0.12
N HIS A 88 11.22 8.79 -1.20
CA HIS A 88 11.86 9.96 -1.83
C HIS A 88 12.07 11.11 -0.85
N THR A 89 11.01 11.52 -0.16
CA THR A 89 11.07 12.67 0.76
C THR A 89 12.14 12.47 1.83
N LEU A 90 12.22 11.26 2.40
CA LEU A 90 13.17 10.98 3.45
C LEU A 90 14.61 10.87 2.97
N TRP A 91 14.83 10.30 1.80
CA TRP A 91 16.16 10.29 1.20
C TRP A 91 16.64 11.69 0.87
N MET A 92 15.77 12.58 0.40
CA MET A 92 16.12 14.00 0.18
C MET A 92 16.45 14.75 1.47
N VAL A 93 15.75 14.41 2.56
CA VAL A 93 15.85 15.12 3.84
C VAL A 93 17.03 14.67 4.69
N HIS A 94 17.39 13.40 4.61
CA HIS A 94 18.44 12.82 5.45
C HIS A 94 19.68 12.39 4.65
N GLY A 95 19.62 12.39 3.33
CA GLY A 95 20.71 11.92 2.48
C GLY A 95 21.09 10.47 2.76
N ARG A 96 22.27 10.08 2.29
CA ARG A 96 22.83 8.74 2.48
C ARG A 96 23.18 8.44 3.94
N ASP A 97 23.67 9.44 4.67
CA ASP A 97 24.31 9.26 5.99
C ASP A 97 23.43 9.63 7.19
N GLY A 98 22.27 10.27 6.96
CA GLY A 98 21.47 10.81 8.06
C GLY A 98 20.69 9.77 8.86
N TRP A 99 20.34 8.62 8.26
CA TRP A 99 19.53 7.57 8.89
C TRP A 99 20.05 6.16 8.55
N PRO A 100 19.88 5.17 9.45
CA PRO A 100 20.20 3.78 9.13
C PRO A 100 19.42 3.32 7.89
N ARG A 101 20.09 2.66 6.94
CA ARG A 101 19.48 2.11 5.70
C ARG A 101 18.23 1.25 5.97
N LYS A 102 18.22 0.49 7.07
CA LYS A 102 17.04 -0.26 7.53
C LYS A 102 15.80 0.61 7.68
N ARG A 103 15.96 1.86 8.14
CA ARG A 103 14.87 2.81 8.33
C ARG A 103 14.45 3.45 7.01
N GLN A 104 15.40 3.82 6.15
CA GLN A 104 15.10 4.36 4.81
C GLN A 104 14.24 3.40 3.98
N ASN A 105 14.47 2.09 4.15
CA ASN A 105 13.80 1.05 3.36
C ASN A 105 12.45 0.57 3.91
N VAL A 106 11.93 1.15 5.01
CA VAL A 106 10.69 0.68 5.64
C VAL A 106 9.48 0.85 4.71
N TRP A 107 9.35 1.99 4.02
CA TRP A 107 8.25 2.18 3.06
C TRP A 107 8.40 1.33 1.80
N ILE A 108 9.63 1.14 1.31
CA ILE A 108 9.87 0.22 0.19
C ILE A 108 9.45 -1.19 0.60
N GLN A 109 9.76 -1.63 1.82
CA GLN A 109 9.36 -2.95 2.30
C GLN A 109 7.83 -3.08 2.44
N ASP A 110 7.15 -2.04 2.93
CA ASP A 110 5.67 -2.03 2.99
C ASP A 110 5.05 -2.15 1.59
N ALA A 111 5.58 -1.41 0.61
CA ALA A 111 5.15 -1.50 -0.78
C ALA A 111 5.38 -2.90 -1.38
N LEU A 112 6.52 -3.53 -1.08
CA LEU A 112 6.84 -4.89 -1.51
C LEU A 112 5.86 -5.91 -0.93
N ASP A 113 5.57 -5.80 0.36
CA ASP A 113 4.66 -6.70 1.08
C ASP A 113 3.22 -6.54 0.58
N ALA A 114 2.78 -5.29 0.34
CA ALA A 114 1.48 -4.97 -0.22
C ALA A 114 1.29 -5.53 -1.65
N LEU A 115 2.28 -5.35 -2.52
CA LEU A 115 2.27 -5.91 -3.88
C LEU A 115 2.25 -7.43 -3.85
N ALA A 116 3.08 -8.05 -3.01
CA ALA A 116 3.18 -9.49 -2.90
C ALA A 116 1.87 -10.12 -2.39
N ALA A 117 1.22 -9.52 -1.39
CA ALA A 117 -0.06 -9.97 -0.86
C ALA A 117 -1.16 -9.91 -1.93
N VAL A 118 -1.31 -8.77 -2.61
CA VAL A 118 -2.35 -8.61 -3.63
C VAL A 118 -2.08 -9.51 -4.85
N ALA A 119 -0.83 -9.71 -5.24
CA ALA A 119 -0.47 -10.62 -6.32
C ALA A 119 -0.80 -12.10 -6.00
N ARG A 120 -0.83 -12.48 -4.72
CA ARG A 120 -1.31 -13.80 -4.25
C ARG A 120 -2.83 -13.89 -4.14
N GLY A 121 -3.55 -12.78 -4.38
CA GLY A 121 -5.00 -12.70 -4.18
C GLY A 121 -5.41 -12.53 -2.72
N GLU A 122 -4.47 -12.18 -1.84
CA GLU A 122 -4.75 -11.90 -0.44
C GLU A 122 -5.33 -10.49 -0.25
N ARG A 123 -5.92 -10.24 0.92
CA ARG A 123 -6.34 -8.90 1.31
C ARG A 123 -5.11 -8.01 1.46
N LEU A 124 -5.22 -6.74 1.03
CA LEU A 124 -4.19 -5.72 1.28
C LEU A 124 -3.86 -5.66 2.78
N PRO A 125 -2.59 -5.88 3.18
CA PRO A 125 -2.19 -5.83 4.58
C PRO A 125 -2.37 -4.43 5.15
N GLU A 126 -2.46 -4.35 6.48
CA GLU A 126 -2.38 -3.07 7.19
C GLU A 126 -0.96 -2.49 7.05
N GLN A 127 -0.87 -1.16 6.99
CA GLN A 127 0.41 -0.45 6.96
C GLN A 127 1.24 -0.82 8.19
N SER A 128 2.54 -1.05 8.00
CA SER A 128 3.46 -1.33 9.10
C SER A 128 3.49 -0.18 10.11
N GLN A 129 3.42 -0.52 11.40
CA GLN A 129 3.63 0.44 12.51
C GLN A 129 4.99 1.14 12.43
N GLU A 130 5.97 0.54 11.76
CA GLU A 130 7.28 1.15 11.53
C GLU A 130 7.18 2.33 10.56
N CYS A 131 6.38 2.23 9.49
CA CYS A 131 6.09 3.33 8.56
C CYS A 131 5.46 4.51 9.31
N GLU A 132 4.44 4.22 10.13
CA GLU A 132 3.78 5.23 10.96
C GLU A 132 4.78 5.89 11.91
N THR A 133 5.59 5.11 12.62
CA THR A 133 6.56 5.65 13.58
C THR A 133 7.56 6.58 12.90
N GLN A 134 8.02 6.23 11.70
CA GLN A 134 8.97 7.05 11.00
C GLN A 134 8.39 8.35 10.44
N LEU A 135 7.12 8.36 10.03
CA LEU A 135 6.43 9.60 9.68
C LEU A 135 6.43 10.61 10.84
N PHE A 136 6.28 10.13 12.07
CA PHE A 136 6.34 10.97 13.27
C PHE A 136 7.75 11.46 13.58
N LEU A 137 8.75 10.59 13.42
CA LEU A 137 10.15 10.96 13.63
C LEU A 137 10.63 11.97 12.57
N ALA A 138 10.23 11.79 11.32
CA ALA A 138 10.47 12.73 10.22
C ALA A 138 9.88 14.11 10.55
N ALA A 139 8.59 14.15 10.93
CA ALA A 139 7.90 15.38 11.33
C ALA A 139 8.50 16.08 12.57
N ARG A 140 9.29 15.36 13.39
CA ARG A 140 10.02 15.93 14.52
C ARG A 140 11.39 16.49 14.11
N ALA A 141 12.08 15.81 13.20
CA ALA A 141 13.39 16.22 12.68
C ALA A 141 13.31 17.51 11.85
N THR A 142 12.14 17.83 11.29
CA THR A 142 11.92 19.02 10.45
C THR A 142 11.97 20.34 11.21
N LYS A 143 11.85 20.30 12.55
CA LYS A 143 12.07 21.47 13.41
C LYS A 143 13.53 21.95 13.43
N THR A 144 14.47 21.14 12.94
CA THR A 144 15.90 21.43 12.91
C THR A 144 16.48 21.49 11.50
N MET A 145 15.63 21.53 10.46
CA MET A 145 16.06 21.44 9.05
C MET A 145 16.38 22.80 8.40
N SER A 146 17.24 22.77 7.38
CA SER A 146 17.59 23.95 6.57
C SER A 146 16.39 24.46 5.76
N ALA A 147 16.38 25.77 5.47
CA ALA A 147 15.28 26.45 4.78
C ALA A 147 14.98 25.90 3.35
N GLN A 148 15.93 25.19 2.73
CA GLN A 148 15.79 24.66 1.37
C GLN A 148 14.94 23.38 1.28
N LEU A 149 14.87 22.60 2.36
CA LEU A 149 14.10 21.34 2.42
C LEU A 149 12.70 21.51 3.02
N ALA A 150 12.41 22.71 3.55
CA ALA A 150 11.12 23.05 4.15
C ALA A 150 9.92 22.92 3.18
N PRO A 151 10.00 23.30 1.88
CA PRO A 151 8.87 23.20 0.96
C PRO A 151 8.51 21.74 0.61
N THR A 152 9.52 20.91 0.31
CA THR A 152 9.35 19.48 -0.02
C THR A 152 8.74 18.73 1.14
N MET A 153 9.22 19.05 2.35
CA MET A 153 8.65 18.48 3.56
C MET A 153 7.25 19.03 3.87
N ALA A 154 6.99 20.31 3.67
CA ALA A 154 5.65 20.86 3.86
C ALA A 154 4.64 20.17 2.92
N ALA A 155 5.00 19.95 1.66
CA ALA A 155 4.19 19.19 0.71
C ALA A 155 3.95 17.75 1.18
N PHE A 156 4.98 17.09 1.71
CA PHE A 156 4.85 15.75 2.31
C PHE A 156 3.92 15.73 3.52
N LEU A 157 4.15 16.61 4.50
CA LEU A 157 3.33 16.70 5.72
C LEU A 157 1.89 17.15 5.41
N SER A 158 1.63 17.77 4.26
CA SER A 158 0.31 18.18 3.77
C SER A 158 -0.35 17.16 2.84
N SER A 159 0.24 15.98 2.64
CA SER A 159 -0.40 14.88 1.91
C SER A 159 -1.75 14.52 2.56
N PRO A 160 -2.86 14.41 1.79
CA PRO A 160 -4.19 14.13 2.33
C PRO A 160 -4.24 12.90 3.24
N HIS A 161 -3.51 11.83 2.90
CA HIS A 161 -3.46 10.62 3.72
C HIS A 161 -2.70 10.81 5.04
N LEU A 162 -1.64 11.63 5.04
CA LEU A 162 -0.91 11.98 6.26
C LEU A 162 -1.72 12.89 7.17
N VAL A 163 -2.57 13.73 6.60
CA VAL A 163 -3.54 14.54 7.36
C VAL A 163 -4.58 13.62 8.00
N GLU A 164 -5.12 12.64 7.26
CA GLU A 164 -6.05 11.64 7.80
C GLU A 164 -5.40 10.78 8.91
N LEU A 165 -4.23 10.19 8.67
CA LEU A 165 -3.48 9.41 9.67
C LEU A 165 -3.13 10.22 10.92
N ARG A 166 -2.78 11.52 10.76
CA ARG A 166 -2.57 12.41 11.91
C ARG A 166 -3.87 12.71 12.65
N GLN A 167 -4.98 12.89 11.94
CA GLN A 167 -6.28 13.12 12.57
C GLN A 167 -6.73 11.88 13.33
N GLU A 168 -6.63 10.69 12.74
CA GLU A 168 -6.94 9.42 13.40
C GLU A 168 -6.04 9.18 14.63
N ARG A 169 -4.74 9.46 14.52
CA ARG A 169 -3.83 9.33 15.65
C ARG A 169 -4.03 10.42 16.70
N ALA A 170 -4.34 11.66 16.32
CA ALA A 170 -4.67 12.72 17.26
C ALA A 170 -5.98 12.42 17.98
N GLN A 171 -6.98 11.85 17.29
CA GLN A 171 -8.21 11.35 17.88
C GLN A 171 -7.90 10.20 18.84
N TRP A 172 -7.08 9.22 18.45
CA TRP A 172 -6.68 8.11 19.30
C TRP A 172 -5.85 8.56 20.53
N GLU A 173 -4.97 9.56 20.39
CA GLU A 173 -4.19 10.13 21.48
C GLU A 173 -5.06 11.00 22.42
N ALA A 174 -6.00 11.76 21.87
CA ALA A 174 -7.01 12.49 22.63
C ALA A 174 -7.91 11.52 23.41
N GLU A 175 -8.36 10.45 22.76
CA GLU A 175 -9.08 9.35 23.38
C GLU A 175 -8.23 8.65 24.45
N ARG A 176 -6.94 8.42 24.24
CA ARG A 176 -6.07 7.85 25.28
C ARG A 176 -5.88 8.78 26.46
N ARG A 177 -5.81 10.10 26.25
CA ARG A 177 -5.69 11.10 27.33
C ARG A 177 -6.97 11.19 28.14
N THR A 178 -8.14 11.14 27.51
CA THR A 178 -9.45 11.13 28.20
C THR A 178 -9.76 9.78 28.86
N LYS A 179 -9.25 8.66 28.31
CA LYS A 179 -9.43 7.30 28.85
C LYS A 179 -8.41 6.88 29.93
N ARG A 180 -7.52 7.77 30.41
CA ARG A 180 -6.57 7.46 31.51
C ARG A 180 -7.21 7.04 32.84
N GLY A 181 -8.53 7.19 33.00
CA GLY A 181 -9.31 6.64 34.12
C GLY A 181 -9.84 5.22 33.92
N TRP A 182 -9.76 4.64 32.72
CA TRP A 182 -10.44 3.39 32.38
C TRP A 182 -9.44 2.24 32.21
N ARG A 183 -8.73 1.88 33.29
CA ARG A 183 -8.07 0.57 33.42
C ARG A 183 -9.12 -0.55 33.47
N ARG A 184 -9.91 -0.75 32.41
CA ARG A 184 -10.91 -1.83 32.33
C ARG A 184 -11.50 -2.05 30.93
N PHE A 185 -10.83 -1.69 29.84
CA PHE A 185 -11.28 -2.10 28.51
C PHE A 185 -10.08 -2.46 27.63
N VAL A 186 -9.46 -3.58 27.95
CA VAL A 186 -8.74 -4.37 26.96
C VAL A 186 -9.82 -5.16 26.22
N PRO A 187 -9.95 -5.07 24.89
CA PRO A 187 -10.76 -6.05 24.16
C PRO A 187 -10.08 -7.40 24.35
N ARG A 188 -10.61 -8.22 25.25
CA ARG A 188 -10.25 -9.64 25.32
C ARG A 188 -10.59 -10.21 23.94
N ARG A 189 -9.56 -10.54 23.15
CA ARG A 189 -9.67 -11.44 22.00
C ARG A 189 -10.52 -12.63 22.47
N LYS A 190 -11.75 -12.77 21.98
CA LYS A 190 -12.43 -14.07 22.01
C LYS A 190 -11.62 -14.96 21.07
N ARG A 191 -10.71 -15.75 21.66
CA ARG A 191 -10.12 -16.92 20.99
C ARG A 191 -11.26 -17.73 20.41
N ARG A 192 -11.38 -17.77 19.08
CA ARG A 192 -12.06 -18.87 18.40
C ARG A 192 -10.99 -19.91 18.09
N SER A 193 -10.75 -20.78 19.05
CA SER A 193 -9.99 -22.01 18.85
C SER A 193 -10.44 -23.01 19.92
N GLU A 194 -11.53 -23.67 19.62
CA GLU A 194 -11.84 -25.07 19.96
C GLU A 194 -12.90 -25.45 18.92
N VAL A 195 -12.47 -25.98 17.77
CA VAL A 195 -12.25 -27.41 17.51
C VAL A 195 -13.60 -28.10 17.37
N ALA A 196 -13.88 -28.47 16.13
CA ALA A 196 -14.76 -29.57 15.80
C ALA A 196 -14.28 -30.84 16.51
N ALA A 197 -15.17 -31.50 17.26
CA ALA A 197 -15.24 -32.96 17.37
C ALA A 197 -16.28 -33.34 18.44
N GLY A 198 -17.25 -34.17 18.04
CA GLY A 198 -17.93 -35.12 18.92
C GLY A 198 -19.08 -34.58 19.75
#